data_AF-A0A8J7L5T8-F1
#
_entry.id   AF-A0A8J7L5T8-F1
#
_cell.length_a   1.000
_cell.length_b   1.000
_cell.length_c   1.000
_cell.angle_alpha   90.00
_cell.angle_beta   90.00
_cell.angle_gamma   90.00
#
_symmetry.space_group_name_H-M   'P 1'
#
loop_
_entity.id
_entity.type
_entity.pdbx_description
1 polymer ?
#
loop_
_entity_poly.entity_id
_entity_poly.type
_entity_poly.pdbx_seq_one_letter_code
_entity_poly.pdbx_strand_id
1 'polypeptide(L)'
;MDQARWHTSDQVEVPDGIHLSFLLSHSPELQPAERLWTLTNEPIANHSFENLDAVEEALFQRCRQILDRTIRNSQFAIRNCESN
;
A
#
# COMPACT_ATOMS: atom_id res chain seq x y z
N MET A 1 -4.27 7.21 8.96
CA MET A 1 -3.26 6.37 9.60
C MET A 1 -3.88 5.68 10.80
N ASP A 2 -3.48 4.47 11.13
CA ASP A 2 -3.86 3.85 12.39
C ASP A 2 -3.24 4.59 13.59
N GLN A 3 -3.65 4.21 14.79
CA GLN A 3 -3.22 4.82 16.04
C GLN A 3 -2.08 4.02 16.71
N ALA A 4 -1.19 3.39 15.94
CA ALA A 4 0.00 2.76 16.51
C ALA A 4 0.84 3.78 17.28
N ARG A 5 1.48 3.36 18.38
CA ARG A 5 2.23 4.25 19.28
C ARG A 5 3.33 5.06 18.60
N TRP A 6 3.92 4.55 17.52
CA TRP A 6 4.92 5.28 16.74
C TRP A 6 4.33 6.38 15.86
N HIS A 7 3.05 6.26 15.48
CA HIS A 7 2.32 7.26 14.70
C HIS A 7 1.80 8.43 15.53
N THR A 8 1.70 8.25 16.86
CA THR A 8 1.17 9.25 17.80
C THR A 8 2.21 9.72 18.81
N SER A 9 3.49 9.44 18.58
CA SER A 9 4.58 9.86 19.48
C SER A 9 4.84 11.35 19.36
N ASP A 10 5.17 12.02 20.47
CA ASP A 10 5.59 13.43 20.47
C ASP A 10 6.91 13.67 19.71
N GLN A 11 7.61 12.60 19.32
CA GLN A 11 8.81 12.66 18.48
C GLN A 11 8.51 12.66 16.97
N VAL A 12 7.24 12.56 16.56
CA VAL A 12 6.85 12.62 15.15
C VAL A 12 6.87 14.07 14.68
N GLU A 13 7.83 14.41 13.83
CA GLU A 13 7.88 15.69 13.13
C GLU A 13 7.07 15.60 11.83
N VAL A 14 6.01 16.41 11.71
CA VAL A 14 5.18 16.46 10.50
C VAL A 14 5.70 17.58 9.59
N PRO A 15 6.13 17.28 8.35
CA PRO A 15 6.59 18.29 7.41
C PRO A 15 5.51 19.32 7.06
N ASP A 16 5.93 20.53 6.71
CA ASP A 16 5.03 21.59 6.24
C ASP A 16 4.18 21.12 5.05
N GLY A 17 2.87 21.40 5.11
CA GLY A 17 1.91 21.02 4.07
C GLY A 17 1.37 19.59 4.18
N ILE A 18 1.76 18.82 5.20
CA ILE A 18 1.20 17.49 5.49
C ILE A 18 0.31 17.57 6.73
N HIS A 19 -0.86 16.94 6.67
CA HIS A 19 -1.76 16.80 7.81
C HIS A 19 -2.00 15.32 8.11
N LEU A 20 -1.91 14.95 9.39
CA LEU A 20 -2.22 13.60 9.84
C LEU A 20 -3.72 13.44 10.06
N SER A 21 -4.32 12.44 9.40
CA SER A 21 -5.69 12.00 9.64
C SER A 21 -5.67 10.62 10.27
N PHE A 22 -6.19 10.52 11.50
CA PHE A 22 -6.24 9.27 12.26
C PHE A 22 -7.56 8.55 12.03
N LEU A 23 -7.47 7.25 11.83
CA LEU A 23 -8.62 6.36 11.68
C LEU A 23 -9.16 5.98 13.06
N LEU A 24 -10.40 5.48 13.07
CA LEU A 24 -11.00 4.91 14.28
C LEU A 24 -10.18 3.72 14.77
N SER A 25 -10.17 3.55 16.09
CA SER A 25 -9.48 2.43 16.72
C SER A 25 -10.09 1.10 16.30
N HIS A 26 -9.25 0.11 16.00
CA HIS A 26 -9.67 -1.23 15.57
C HIS A 26 -10.57 -1.23 14.32
N SER A 27 -10.34 -0.30 13.38
CA SER A 27 -11.02 -0.23 12.07
C SER A 27 -10.10 -0.59 10.90
N PRO A 28 -9.63 -1.85 10.82
CA PRO A 28 -8.76 -2.34 9.74
C PRO A 28 -9.36 -2.10 8.34
N GLU A 29 -10.68 -2.24 8.21
CA GLU A 29 -11.43 -2.05 6.97
C GLU A 29 -11.32 -0.63 6.37
N LEU A 30 -10.98 0.36 7.21
CA LEU A 30 -10.78 1.74 6.79
C LEU A 30 -9.35 2.02 6.32
N GLN A 31 -8.39 1.13 6.59
CA GLN A 31 -7.00 1.29 6.15
C GLN A 31 -6.85 0.88 4.68
N PRO A 32 -6.53 1.81 3.75
CA PRO A 32 -6.35 1.46 2.35
C PRO A 32 -5.22 0.44 2.12
N ALA A 33 -4.20 0.46 2.99
CA ALA A 33 -3.06 -0.45 2.93
C ALA A 33 -3.47 -1.92 3.09
N GLU A 34 -4.52 -2.22 3.87
CA GLU A 34 -4.94 -3.61 4.09
C GLU A 34 -5.48 -4.29 2.84
N ARG A 35 -6.04 -3.51 1.90
CA ARG A 35 -6.49 -4.03 0.61
C ARG A 35 -5.34 -4.60 -0.23
N LEU A 36 -4.10 -4.18 0.04
CA LEU A 36 -2.92 -4.67 -0.66
C LEU A 36 -2.36 -5.95 -0.05
N TRP A 37 -2.67 -6.28 1.21
CA TRP A 37 -2.02 -7.39 1.91
C TRP A 37 -2.11 -8.72 1.19
N THR A 38 -3.29 -9.11 0.69
CA THR A 38 -3.41 -10.35 -0.08
C THR A 38 -2.49 -10.33 -1.30
N LEU A 39 -2.47 -9.22 -2.04
CA LEU A 39 -1.69 -9.09 -3.26
C LEU A 39 -0.17 -9.09 -3.01
N THR A 40 0.27 -8.52 -1.89
CA THR A 40 1.69 -8.46 -1.50
C THR A 40 2.16 -9.69 -0.74
N ASN A 41 1.27 -10.40 -0.03
CA ASN A 41 1.62 -11.61 0.70
C ASN A 41 1.71 -12.84 -0.21
N GLU A 42 0.87 -12.92 -1.26
CA GLU A 42 0.91 -13.99 -2.26
C GLU A 42 2.32 -14.40 -2.75
N PRO A 43 3.23 -13.48 -3.16
CA PRO A 43 4.56 -13.87 -3.64
C PRO A 43 5.52 -14.38 -2.56
N ILE A 44 5.23 -14.15 -1.28
CA ILE A 44 6.13 -14.51 -0.16
C ILE A 44 5.54 -15.59 0.75
N ALA A 45 4.23 -15.82 0.69
CA ALA A 45 3.55 -16.79 1.53
C ALA A 45 4.06 -18.21 1.25
N ASN A 46 4.47 -18.90 2.31
CA ASN A 46 5.00 -20.27 2.26
C ASN A 46 6.30 -20.44 1.45
N HIS A 47 7.04 -19.36 1.24
CA HIS A 47 8.36 -19.38 0.59
C HIS A 47 9.46 -19.09 1.62
N SER A 48 10.59 -19.79 1.48
CA SER A 48 11.81 -19.50 2.23
C SER A 48 12.78 -18.74 1.32
N PHE A 49 13.41 -17.71 1.86
CA PHE A 49 14.35 -16.84 1.17
C PHE A 49 15.70 -16.90 1.88
N GLU A 50 16.78 -16.73 1.10
CA GLU A 50 18.15 -16.80 1.61
C GLU A 50 18.51 -15.60 2.50
N ASN A 51 17.97 -14.43 2.19
CA ASN A 51 18.22 -13.16 2.89
C ASN A 51 17.05 -12.19 2.70
N LEU A 52 17.12 -11.04 3.37
CA LEU A 52 16.09 -10.00 3.30
C LEU A 52 16.01 -9.37 1.90
N ASP A 53 17.13 -9.15 1.22
CA ASP A 53 17.17 -8.57 -0.13
C ASP A 53 16.33 -9.39 -1.12
N ALA A 54 16.33 -10.72 -0.99
CA ALA A 54 15.53 -11.61 -1.82
C ALA A 54 14.02 -11.47 -1.56
N VAL A 55 13.61 -11.19 -0.32
CA VAL A 55 12.21 -10.88 0.04
C VAL A 55 11.81 -9.53 -0.53
N GLU A 56 12.67 -8.52 -0.37
CA GLU A 56 12.45 -7.17 -0.87
C GLU A 56 12.28 -7.15 -2.39
N GLU A 57 13.14 -7.85 -3.13
CA GLU A 57 13.05 -7.94 -4.58
C GLU A 57 11.75 -8.61 -5.03
N ALA A 58 11.33 -9.69 -4.37
CA ALA A 58 10.06 -10.36 -4.68
C ALA A 58 8.86 -9.43 -4.48
N LEU A 59 8.83 -8.68 -3.38
CA LEU A 59 7.79 -7.69 -3.08
C LEU A 59 7.85 -6.50 -4.05
N PHE A 60 9.04 -6.00 -4.38
CA PHE A 60 9.24 -4.89 -5.30
C PHE A 60 8.71 -5.21 -6.70
N GLN A 61 9.06 -6.38 -7.23
CA GLN A 61 8.56 -6.83 -8.53
C GLN A 61 7.03 -7.00 -8.52
N ARG A 62 6.47 -7.53 -7.42
CA ARG A 62 5.01 -7.63 -7.27
C ARG A 62 4.34 -6.25 -7.26
N CYS A 63 4.86 -5.30 -6.50
CA CYS A 63 4.35 -3.93 -6.44
C CYS A 63 4.38 -3.25 -7.82
N ARG A 64 5.47 -3.42 -8.59
CA ARG A 64 5.55 -2.92 -9.98
C ARG A 64 4.45 -3.49 -10.87
N GLN A 65 4.22 -4.79 -10.80
CA GLN A 65 3.16 -5.43 -11.58
C GLN A 65 1.76 -4.92 -11.21
N ILE A 66 1.50 -4.70 -9.92
CA ILE A 66 0.23 -4.14 -9.43
C ILE A 66 0.07 -2.71 -9.95
N LEU A 67 1.09 -1.86 -9.83
CA LEU A 67 1.09 -0.48 -10.32
C LEU A 67 0.77 -0.42 -11.82
N ASP A 68 1.48 -1.21 -12.61
CA ASP A 68 1.30 -1.28 -14.06
C ASP A 68 -0.12 -1.71 -14.45
N ARG A 69 -0.72 -2.65 -13.72
CA ARG A 69 -2.12 -3.06 -13.93
C ARG A 69 -3.09 -1.93 -13.60
N THR A 70 -2.89 -1.25 -12.48
CA THR A 70 -3.74 -0.14 -12.06
C THR A 70 -3.72 1.00 -13.06
N ILE A 71 -2.54 1.42 -13.53
CA ILE A 71 -2.40 2.49 -14.53
C ILE A 71 -3.12 2.11 -15.83
N ARG A 72 -2.96 0.87 -16.31
CA ARG A 72 -3.66 0.40 -17.51
C ARG A 72 -5.18 0.40 -17.34
N ASN A 73 -5.68 -0.04 -16.18
CA ASN A 73 -7.11 -0.07 -15.89
C ASN A 73 -7.70 1.34 -15.79
N SER A 74 -6.98 2.29 -15.17
CA SER A 74 -7.39 3.70 -15.09
C SER A 74 -7.39 4.37 -16.47
N GLN A 75 -6.40 4.11 -17.32
CA GLN A 75 -6.36 4.62 -18.70
C GLN A 75 -7.52 4.07 -19.56
N PHE A 76 -7.88 2.80 -19.38
CA PHE A 76 -9.05 2.22 -20.04
C PHE A 76 -10.35 2.87 -19.56
N ALA A 77 -10.50 3.12 -18.26
CA ALA A 77 -11.68 3.79 -17.71
C ALA A 77 -11.84 5.23 -18.21
N ILE A 78 -10.74 6.01 -18.27
CA ILE A 78 -10.77 7.40 -18.76
C ILE A 78 -11.19 7.46 -20.24
N ARG A 79 -10.63 6.60 -21.10
CA ARG A 79 -11.01 6.56 -22.53
C ARG A 79 -12.49 6.26 -22.76
N ASN A 80 -13.09 5.42 -21.91
CA ASN A 80 -14.52 5.10 -22.02
C ASN A 80 -15.43 6.22 -21.46
N CYS A 81 -14.96 7.06 -20.54
CA CYS A 81 -15.68 8.24 -20.08
C CYS A 81 -15.68 9.38 -21.10
N GLU A 82 -14.63 9.52 -21.93
CA GLU A 82 -14.53 10.55 -22.97
C GLU A 82 -15.28 10.19 -24.28
N SER A 83 -15.81 8.96 -24.37
CA SER A 83 -16.50 8.45 -25.56
C SER A 83 -18.04 8.47 -25.45
N ASN A 84 -18.60 9.16 -24.46
CA ASN A 84 -20.04 9.30 -24.20
C ASN A 84 -20.40 10.78 -23.97
#